data_AF-A0A7V9SF56-F1
#
_entry.id   AF-A0A7V9SF56-F1
#
_cell.length_a   1.000
_cell.length_b   1.000
_cell.length_c   1.000
_cell.angle_alpha   90.00
_cell.angle_beta   90.00
_cell.angle_gamma   90.00
#
_symmetry.space_group_name_H-M   'P 1'
#
loop_
_entity.id
_entity.type
_entity.pdbx_description
1 polymer ?
#
loop_
_entity_poly.entity_id
_entity_poly.type
_entity_poly.pdbx_seq_one_letter_code
_entity_poly.pdbx_strand_id
1 'polypeptide(L)'
;METYNVYMDEAPAAADTNGDEGWEVEFRVVGQSIDDGDPENNAVLAGLDLVDLINLRDALQQEIDNFALTALEAQALVVEPGEELMP
;
A
#
# COMPACT_ATOMS: atom_id res chain seq x y z
N MET A 1 -26.81 8.66 4.45
CA MET A 1 -25.65 7.92 4.94
C MET A 1 -24.43 8.62 4.37
N GLU A 2 -23.40 8.86 5.17
CA GLU A 2 -22.16 9.45 4.67
C GLU A 2 -21.40 8.39 3.87
N THR A 3 -21.01 8.75 2.64
CA THR A 3 -20.24 7.89 1.75
C THR A 3 -18.86 8.49 1.56
N TYR A 4 -17.88 7.63 1.37
CA TYR A 4 -16.47 7.96 1.21
C TYR A 4 -15.94 7.37 -0.07
N ASN A 5 -15.11 8.14 -0.74
CA ASN A 5 -14.41 7.75 -1.96
C ASN A 5 -12.90 7.81 -1.71
N VAL A 6 -12.17 6.84 -2.23
CA VAL A 6 -10.72 6.74 -2.15
C VAL A 6 -10.14 7.06 -3.51
N TYR A 7 -9.25 8.04 -3.56
CA TYR A 7 -8.51 8.46 -4.75
C TYR A 7 -7.05 8.03 -4.62
N MET A 8 -6.40 7.78 -5.75
CA MET A 8 -4.98 7.45 -5.83
C MET A 8 -4.30 8.51 -6.68
N ASP A 9 -3.36 9.23 -6.08
CA ASP A 9 -2.53 10.22 -6.72
C ASP A 9 -1.12 9.59 -6.90
N GLU A 10 -0.67 9.47 -8.15
CA GLU A 10 0.65 8.92 -8.49
C GLU A 10 1.59 10.06 -8.87
N ALA A 11 2.77 10.11 -8.25
CA ALA A 11 3.81 11.07 -8.54
C ALA A 11 5.14 10.34 -8.83
N PRO A 12 5.97 10.83 -9.75
CA PRO A 12 7.31 10.31 -9.90
C PRO A 12 8.06 10.51 -8.59
N ALA A 13 8.62 9.43 -8.02
CA ALA A 13 9.45 9.54 -6.82
C ALA A 13 10.64 10.46 -7.15
N ALA A 14 11.08 11.23 -6.17
CA ALA A 14 12.29 12.03 -6.34
C ALA A 14 13.43 11.09 -6.74
N ALA A 15 14.00 11.30 -7.94
CA ALA A 15 15.04 10.44 -8.51
C ALA A 15 16.11 10.15 -7.45
N ASP A 16 16.25 8.88 -7.09
CA ASP A 16 17.31 8.50 -6.18
C ASP A 16 18.67 8.70 -6.88
N THR A 17 19.73 8.86 -6.11
CA THR A 17 21.08 9.01 -6.66
C THR A 17 21.60 7.77 -7.41
N ASN A 18 20.83 6.67 -7.46
CA ASN A 18 21.19 5.42 -8.14
C ASN A 18 20.51 5.26 -9.51
N GLY A 19 19.56 6.14 -9.87
CA GLY A 19 18.88 6.11 -11.16
C GLY A 19 17.72 5.12 -11.24
N ASP A 20 17.18 4.68 -10.10
CA ASP A 20 15.99 3.84 -10.08
C ASP A 20 14.72 4.72 -10.26
N GLU A 21 13.93 4.42 -11.28
CA GLU A 21 12.62 5.03 -11.51
C GLU A 21 11.63 4.52 -10.46
N GLY A 22 11.54 5.23 -9.33
CA GLY A 22 10.51 5.01 -8.32
C GLY A 22 9.24 5.81 -8.61
N TRP A 23 8.09 5.28 -8.19
CA TRP A 23 6.82 6.01 -8.16
C TRP A 23 6.34 6.10 -6.72
N GLU A 24 5.94 7.30 -6.31
CA GLU A 24 5.26 7.53 -5.04
C GLU A 24 3.75 7.53 -5.27
N VAL A 25 3.04 6.76 -4.46
CA VAL A 25 1.58 6.62 -4.54
C VAL A 25 0.98 7.15 -3.24
N GLU A 26 0.12 8.17 -3.34
CA GLU A 26 -0.65 8.71 -2.23
C GLU A 26 -2.13 8.31 -2.36
N PHE A 27 -2.72 7.79 -1.27
CA PHE A 27 -4.14 7.47 -1.21
C PHE A 27 -4.89 8.49 -0.36
N ARG A 28 -5.95 9.07 -0.91
CA ARG A 28 -6.73 10.13 -0.27
C ARG A 28 -8.19 9.71 -0.10
N VAL A 29 -8.69 9.78 1.13
CA VAL A 29 -10.09 9.47 1.47
C VAL A 29 -10.90 10.77 1.55
N VAL A 30 -11.95 10.89 0.75
CA VAL A 30 -12.81 12.08 0.71
C VAL A 30 -14.25 11.69 1.04
N GLY A 31 -14.82 12.32 2.06
CA GLY A 31 -16.23 12.15 2.41
C GLY A 31 -17.16 13.00 1.53
N GLN A 32 -18.38 12.51 1.31
CA GLN A 32 -19.44 13.19 0.55
C GLN A 32 -19.03 13.60 -0.87
N SER A 33 -18.05 12.92 -1.48
CA SER A 33 -17.65 13.23 -2.85
C SER A 33 -18.58 12.59 -3.87
N ILE A 34 -18.77 13.28 -4.99
CA ILE A 34 -19.57 12.85 -6.13
C ILE A 34 -18.56 12.28 -7.13
N ASP A 35 -18.65 10.98 -7.41
CA ASP A 35 -17.88 10.36 -8.48
C ASP A 35 -18.64 10.61 -9.79
N ASP A 36 -18.27 11.65 -10.53
CA ASP A 36 -18.96 12.08 -11.75
C ASP A 36 -18.64 11.18 -12.97
N GLY A 37 -17.91 10.08 -12.77
CA GLY A 37 -17.57 9.11 -13.82
C GLY A 37 -16.49 9.58 -14.79
N ASP A 38 -15.69 10.57 -14.38
CA ASP A 38 -14.54 11.04 -15.15
C ASP A 38 -13.37 10.05 -15.01
N PRO A 39 -12.99 9.32 -16.06
CA PRO A 39 -11.95 8.30 -15.99
C PRO A 39 -10.58 8.83 -15.56
N GLU A 40 -10.30 10.13 -15.71
CA GLU A 40 -9.05 10.74 -15.25
C GLU A 40 -9.08 11.12 -13.75
N ASN A 41 -10.27 11.23 -13.15
CA ASN A 41 -10.48 11.64 -11.76
C ASN A 41 -11.29 10.62 -10.94
N ASN A 42 -11.52 9.42 -11.47
CA ASN A 42 -12.37 8.43 -10.83
C ASN A 42 -11.77 7.96 -9.51
N ALA A 43 -12.64 7.78 -8.53
CA ALA A 43 -12.25 7.13 -7.29
C ALA A 43 -11.85 5.66 -7.59
N VAL A 44 -10.74 5.23 -7.01
CA VAL A 44 -10.31 3.82 -7.04
C VAL A 44 -11.32 2.95 -6.30
N LEU A 45 -11.88 3.47 -5.21
CA LEU A 45 -13.00 2.87 -4.48
C LEU A 45 -14.04 3.95 -4.22
N ALA A 46 -15.26 3.75 -4.72
CA ALA A 46 -16.36 4.71 -4.57
C ALA A 46 -17.49 4.15 -3.70
N GLY A 47 -18.22 5.03 -3.03
CA GLY A 47 -19.45 4.71 -2.31
C GLY A 47 -19.26 3.92 -1.02
N LEU A 48 -18.07 3.96 -0.42
CA LEU A 48 -17.77 3.23 0.81
C LEU A 48 -18.52 3.84 1.99
N ASP A 49 -19.06 3.01 2.86
CA ASP A 49 -19.53 3.47 4.16
C ASP A 49 -18.40 3.41 5.22
N LEU A 50 -18.71 3.84 6.45
CA LEU A 50 -17.72 3.83 7.53
C LEU A 50 -17.25 2.41 7.90
N VAL A 51 -18.14 1.42 7.80
CA VAL A 51 -17.82 0.02 8.09
C VAL A 51 -16.88 -0.52 7.01
N ASP A 52 -17.13 -0.17 5.75
CA ASP A 52 -16.26 -0.52 4.63
C ASP A 52 -14.85 0.06 4.80
N LEU A 53 -14.73 1.33 5.23
CA LEU A 53 -13.42 1.94 5.52
C LEU A 53 -12.67 1.23 6.65
N ILE A 54 -13.38 0.81 7.70
CA ILE A 54 -12.80 0.06 8.81
C ILE A 54 -12.30 -1.31 8.32
N ASN A 55 -13.12 -2.00 7.52
CA ASN A 55 -12.73 -3.29 6.94
C ASN A 55 -11.52 -3.16 6.02
N LEU A 56 -11.47 -2.10 5.20
CA LEU A 56 -10.33 -1.81 4.32
C LEU A 56 -9.05 -1.58 5.13
N ARG A 57 -9.14 -0.79 6.21
CA ARG A 57 -8.01 -0.56 7.13
C ARG A 57 -7.51 -1.88 7.70
N ASP A 58 -8.42 -2.70 8.22
CA ASP A 58 -8.04 -3.94 8.91
C ASP A 58 -7.41 -4.95 7.94
N ALA A 59 -7.92 -5.04 6.71
CA ALA A 59 -7.33 -5.85 5.65
C ALA A 59 -5.93 -5.35 5.24
N LEU A 60 -5.75 -4.03 5.07
CA LEU A 60 -4.45 -3.45 4.73
C LEU A 60 -3.41 -3.68 5.84
N GLN A 61 -3.81 -3.55 7.11
CA GLN A 61 -2.92 -3.84 8.24
C GLN A 61 -2.48 -5.31 8.24
N GLN A 62 -3.41 -6.23 8.03
CA GLN A 62 -3.09 -7.65 7.94
C GLN A 62 -2.10 -7.95 6.81
N GLU A 63 -2.26 -7.31 5.65
CA GLU A 63 -1.37 -7.51 4.52
C GLU A 63 0.04 -6.95 4.79
N ILE A 64 0.13 -5.79 5.43
CA ILE A 64 1.41 -5.21 5.88
C ILE A 64 2.11 -6.18 6.86
N ASP A 65 1.37 -6.74 7.82
CA ASP A 65 1.91 -7.70 8.79
C ASP A 65 2.41 -8.99 8.10
N ASN A 66 1.65 -9.51 7.13
CA ASN A 66 2.04 -10.68 6.32
C ASN A 66 3.32 -10.40 5.52
N PHE A 67 3.41 -9.22 4.89
CA PHE A 67 4.59 -8.81 4.15
C PHE A 67 5.80 -8.66 5.07
N ALA A 68 5.63 -8.04 6.25
CA ALA A 68 6.69 -7.90 7.24
C ALA A 68 7.19 -9.26 7.73
N LEU A 69 6.30 -10.23 7.96
CA LEU A 69 6.66 -11.60 8.31
C LEU A 69 7.46 -12.27 7.17
N THR A 70 6.98 -12.18 5.94
CA THR A 70 7.65 -12.75 4.77
C THR A 70 9.04 -12.14 4.55
N ALA A 71 9.17 -10.82 4.71
CA ALA A 71 10.44 -10.12 4.61
C ALA A 71 11.42 -10.54 5.73
N LEU A 72 10.92 -10.82 6.93
CA LEU A 72 11.73 -11.33 8.03
C LEU A 72 12.17 -12.77 7.79
N GLU A 73 11.29 -13.65 7.30
CA GLU A 73 11.63 -15.03 6.93
C GLU A 73 12.66 -15.07 5.80
N ALA A 74 12.53 -14.21 4.80
CA ALA A 74 13.51 -14.07 3.72
C ALA A 74 14.88 -13.62 4.23
N GLN A 75 14.93 -12.69 5.20
CA GLN A 75 16.17 -12.29 5.85
C GLN A 75 16.77 -13.42 6.70
N ALA A 76 15.95 -14.19 7.43
CA ALA A 76 16.40 -15.30 8.25
C ALA A 76 17.02 -16.44 7.40
N LEU A 77 16.45 -16.74 6.22
CA LEU A 77 17.01 -17.74 5.29
C LEU A 77 18.39 -17.37 4.72
N VAL A 78 18.73 -16.08 4.68
CA VAL A 78 20.03 -15.59 4.14
C VAL A 78 21.15 -15.69 5.18
N VAL A 79 20.83 -15.83 6.47
CA VAL A 79 21.83 -15.86 7.57
C VAL A 79 22.42 -17.27 7.80
N GLU A 80 21.84 -18.35 7.26
CA GLU A 80 22.37 -19.73 7.43
C GLU A 80 23.04 -20.30 6.15
N PRO A 81 24.24 -19.83 5.77
CA PRO A 81 25.21 -20.76 5.18
C PRO A 81 26.64 -20.51 5.70
N GLY A 82 26.85 -20.47 7.02
CA GLY A 82 28.18 -20.09 7.55
C GLY A 82 28.64 -20.68 8.88
N GLU A 83 27.83 -21.48 9.58
CA GLU A 83 28.13 -21.82 10.97
C GLU A 83 28.07 -23.32 11.25
N GLU A 84 28.92 -24.10 10.58
CA GLU A 84 29.56 -25.28 11.17
C GLU A 84 30.67 -25.79 10.26
N LEU A 85 31.75 -26.29 10.87
CA LEU A 85 33.03 -26.72 10.29
C LEU A 85 34.13 -25.62 10.20
N MET A 86 34.51 -25.07 11.35
CA MET A 86 35.92 -24.74 11.59
C MET A 86 36.56 -25.87 12.42
N PRO A 87 37.90 -25.91 12.48
CA PRO A 87 38.85 -26.46 11.51
C PRO A 87 39.18 -27.96 11.72
#